data_AF-A0A3A5WQE2-F1
#
_entry.id   AF-A0A3A5WQE2-F1
#
_cell.length_a   1.000
_cell.length_b   1.000
_cell.length_c   1.000
_cell.angle_alpha   90.00
_cell.angle_beta   90.00
_cell.angle_gamma   90.00
#
_symmetry.space_group_name_H-M   'P 1'
#
loop_
_entity.id
_entity.type
_entity.pdbx_description
1 polymer ?
#
loop_
_entity_poly.entity_id
_entity_poly.type
_entity_poly.pdbx_seq_one_letter_code
_entity_poly.pdbx_strand_id
1 'polypeptide(L)' 'MKSKVKLLGTLAISAISFLSYVQISHSEKLDDLLLENIEALAAGESGDDSKCFGSGSIVCPLTNQGVAHVQIYYSLPH' A
#
# COMPACT_ATOMS: atom_id res chain seq x y z
N MET A 1 10.47 -16.24 -48.58
CA MET A 1 11.13 -15.75 -47.33
C MET A 1 10.28 -14.73 -46.56
N LYS A 2 9.64 -13.72 -47.19
CA LYS A 2 8.80 -12.70 -46.51
C LYS A 2 7.72 -13.23 -45.55
N SER A 3 6.97 -14.28 -45.92
CA SER A 3 5.93 -14.88 -45.05
C SER A 3 6.51 -15.62 -43.83
N LYS A 4 7.65 -16.30 -43.99
CA LYS A 4 8.36 -16.99 -42.90
C LYS A 4 8.90 -16.00 -41.87
N VAL A 5 9.40 -14.84 -42.33
CA VAL A 5 9.89 -13.74 -41.45
C VAL A 5 8.74 -13.09 -40.68
N LYS A 6 7.57 -12.89 -41.31
CA LYS A 6 6.37 -12.40 -40.61
C LYS A 6 5.91 -13.37 -39.51
N LEU A 7 5.92 -14.67 -39.79
CA LEU A 7 5.49 -15.71 -38.84
C LEU A 7 6.46 -15.85 -37.65
N LEU A 8 7.76 -15.75 -37.89
CA LEU A 8 8.78 -15.69 -36.83
C LEU A 8 8.64 -14.43 -35.97
N GLY A 9 8.37 -13.28 -36.59
CA GLY A 9 8.14 -12.03 -35.85
C GLY A 9 6.93 -12.10 -34.92
N THR A 10 5.80 -12.64 -35.40
CA THR A 10 4.60 -12.79 -34.57
C THR A 10 4.82 -13.78 -33.42
N LEU A 11 5.55 -14.87 -33.64
CA LEU A 11 5.84 -15.88 -32.62
C LEU A 11 6.74 -15.32 -31.50
N ALA A 12 7.74 -14.53 -31.87
CA ALA A 12 8.63 -13.87 -30.91
C ALA A 12 7.86 -12.89 -30.02
N ILE A 13 6.99 -12.06 -30.61
CA ILE A 13 6.17 -11.11 -29.85
C ILE A 13 5.22 -11.84 -28.89
N SER A 14 4.57 -12.93 -29.32
CA SER A 14 3.70 -13.70 -28.44
C SER A 14 4.46 -14.34 -27.26
N ALA A 15 5.68 -14.82 -27.49
CA ALA A 15 6.50 -15.43 -26.44
C ALA A 15 6.93 -14.40 -25.39
N ILE A 16 7.32 -13.19 -25.82
CA ILE A 16 7.69 -12.09 -24.93
C ILE A 16 6.48 -11.66 -24.09
N SER A 17 5.32 -11.46 -24.71
CA SER A 17 4.09 -11.09 -23.99
C SER A 17 3.70 -12.13 -22.93
N PHE A 18 3.84 -13.42 -23.24
CA PHE A 18 3.55 -14.49 -22.29
C PHE A 18 4.53 -14.49 -21.11
N LEU A 19 5.84 -14.33 -21.37
CA LEU A 19 6.85 -14.24 -20.32
C LEU A 19 6.62 -13.03 -19.41
N SER A 20 6.32 -11.87 -20.00
CA SER A 20 6.01 -10.65 -19.24
C SER A 20 4.75 -10.82 -18.40
N TYR A 21 3.69 -11.42 -18.93
CA TYR A 21 2.47 -11.70 -18.17
C TYR A 21 2.73 -12.61 -16.97
N VAL A 22 3.51 -13.68 -17.14
CA VAL A 22 3.88 -14.60 -16.05
C VAL A 22 4.74 -13.90 -14.99
N GLN A 23 5.69 -13.04 -15.39
CA GLN A 23 6.48 -12.27 -14.43
C GLN A 23 5.63 -11.28 -13.63
N ILE A 24 4.77 -10.51 -14.30
CA ILE A 24 3.90 -9.51 -13.65
C ILE A 24 2.93 -10.18 -12.68
N SER A 25 2.29 -11.28 -13.10
CA SER A 25 1.36 -12.02 -12.24
C SER A 25 2.05 -12.68 -11.03
N HIS A 26 3.35 -12.93 -11.10
CA HIS A 26 4.13 -13.39 -9.94
C HIS A 26 4.58 -12.24 -9.04
N SER A 27 4.70 -11.01 -9.56
CA SER A 27 5.04 -9.81 -8.80
C SER A 27 3.87 -9.18 -8.05
N GLU A 28 2.62 -9.41 -8.48
CA GLU A 28 1.43 -8.93 -7.75
C GLU A 28 1.18 -9.68 -6.44
N LYS A 29 1.82 -10.82 -6.21
CA LYS A 29 1.94 -11.40 -4.88
C LYS A 29 3.12 -10.74 -4.17
N LEU A 30 2.91 -9.50 -3.72
CA LEU A 30 3.65 -9.01 -2.56
C LEU A 30 3.38 -10.03 -1.45
N ASP A 31 4.45 -10.73 -1.07
CA ASP A 31 4.42 -11.84 -0.12
C ASP A 31 3.68 -11.40 1.14
N ASP A 32 2.60 -12.09 1.53
CA ASP A 32 1.85 -11.79 2.77
C ASP A 32 2.81 -11.71 3.97
N LEU A 33 3.92 -12.46 3.90
CA LEU A 33 5.03 -12.47 4.87
C LEU A 33 5.77 -11.12 4.99
N LEU A 34 5.84 -10.31 3.93
CA LEU A 34 6.40 -8.96 4.00
C LEU A 34 5.43 -7.98 4.67
N LEU A 35 4.12 -8.18 4.48
CA LEU A 35 3.09 -7.33 5.07
C LEU A 35 2.91 -7.63 6.57
N GLU A 36 3.02 -8.91 6.96
CA GLU A 36 2.95 -9.35 8.35
C GLU A 36 4.08 -8.74 9.20
N ASN A 37 5.26 -8.51 8.63
CA ASN A 37 6.37 -7.85 9.33
C ASN A 37 6.17 -6.34 9.53
N ILE A 38 5.49 -5.69 8.57
CA ILE A 38 5.12 -4.28 8.70
C ILE A 38 4.05 -4.13 9.78
N GLU A 39 3.08 -5.04 9.80
CA GLU A 39 2.02 -5.04 10.80
C GLU A 39 2.54 -5.45 12.19
N ALA A 40 3.47 -6.40 12.29
CA ALA A 40 4.12 -6.76 13.56
C ALA A 40 5.01 -5.64 14.13
N LEU A 41 5.58 -4.78 13.29
CA LEU A 41 6.33 -3.60 13.72
C LEU A 41 5.39 -2.49 14.25
N ALA A 42 4.16 -2.41 13.73
CA ALA A 42 3.11 -1.49 14.18
C ALA A 42 2.17 -2.09 15.25
N ALA A 43 2.28 -3.40 15.52
CA ALA A 43 1.47 -4.10 16.50
C ALA A 43 1.83 -3.61 17.91
N GLY A 44 0.88 -2.95 18.56
CA GLY A 44 1.09 -2.32 19.87
C GLY A 44 1.44 -0.83 19.81
N GLU A 45 1.56 -0.23 18.61
CA GLU A 45 1.54 1.23 18.42
C GLU A 45 0.12 1.82 18.41
N SER A 46 -0.89 1.02 18.77
CA SER A 46 -2.25 1.47 19.08
C SER A 46 -2.23 2.33 20.35
N GLY A 47 -1.76 3.56 20.19
CA GLY A 47 -1.77 4.55 21.24
C GLY A 47 -3.17 5.11 21.40
N ASP A 48 -3.77 4.89 22.56
CA ASP A 48 -4.76 5.79 23.18
C ASP A 48 -4.22 7.22 23.40
N ASP A 49 -2.98 7.49 22.96
CA ASP A 49 -2.21 8.70 23.18
C ASP A 49 -2.60 9.84 22.22
N SER A 50 -3.84 9.82 21.71
CA SER A 50 -4.40 10.93 20.95
C SER A 50 -4.41 12.18 21.82
N LYS A 51 -3.78 13.26 21.34
CA LYS A 51 -3.52 14.47 22.14
C LYS A 51 -3.99 15.73 21.43
N CYS A 52 -4.44 16.68 22.24
CA CYS A 52 -4.85 18.00 21.79
C CYS A 52 -3.95 19.05 22.44
N PHE A 53 -3.40 19.96 21.63
CA PHE A 53 -2.36 20.89 22.07
C PHE A 53 -2.76 22.35 21.88
N GLY A 54 -2.52 23.14 22.92
CA GLY A 54 -2.74 24.59 22.93
C GLY A 54 -4.22 24.99 22.88
N SER A 55 -4.45 26.29 22.72
CA SER A 55 -5.79 26.87 22.52
C SER A 55 -5.89 27.46 21.12
N GLY A 56 -7.01 27.23 20.45
CA GLY A 56 -7.20 27.65 19.06
C GLY A 56 -8.63 27.44 18.59
N SER A 57 -8.84 27.41 17.28
CA SER A 57 -10.17 27.27 16.67
C SER A 57 -10.49 25.86 16.18
N ILE A 58 -9.55 24.91 16.27
CA ILE A 58 -9.76 23.53 15.81
C ILE A 58 -10.44 22.76 16.94
N VAL A 59 -11.61 22.17 16.70
CA VAL A 59 -12.33 21.42 17.74
C VAL A 59 -11.64 20.06 17.97
N CYS A 60 -11.16 19.85 19.20
CA CYS A 60 -10.61 18.58 19.65
C CYS A 60 -11.75 17.55 19.82
N PRO A 61 -11.75 16.41 19.12
CA PRO A 61 -12.82 15.42 19.21
C PRO A 61 -12.86 14.68 20.57
N LEU A 62 -11.77 14.74 21.36
CA LEU A 62 -11.68 14.11 22.68
C LEU A 62 -12.33 14.96 23.78
N THR A 63 -12.22 16.29 23.70
CA THR A 63 -12.64 17.23 24.76
C THR A 63 -13.67 18.27 24.31
N ASN A 64 -14.00 18.33 23.02
CA ASN A 64 -14.84 19.35 22.39
C ASN A 64 -14.36 20.80 22.58
N GLN A 65 -13.10 21.02 22.95
CA GLN A 65 -12.51 22.35 23.10
C GLN A 65 -11.79 22.80 21.83
N GLY A 66 -11.70 24.12 21.63
CA GLY A 66 -10.90 24.73 20.57
C GLY A 66 -9.40 24.70 20.91
N VAL A 67 -8.62 24.00 20.10
CA VAL A 67 -7.17 23.80 20.24
C VAL A 67 -6.43 24.21 18.97
N ALA A 68 -5.10 24.31 19.07
CA ALA A 68 -4.24 24.68 17.93
C ALA A 68 -3.86 23.47 17.07
N HIS A 69 -3.74 22.29 17.68
CA HIS A 69 -3.39 21.05 16.98
C HIS A 69 -4.05 19.83 17.64
N VAL A 70 -4.54 18.91 16.81
CA VAL A 70 -4.99 17.57 17.23
C VAL A 70 -4.06 16.52 16.62
N GLN A 71 -3.59 15.57 17.42
CA GLN A 71 -2.84 14.40 16.99
C GLN A 71 -3.71 13.16 17.27
N ILE A 72 -4.12 12.45 16.22
CA ILE A 72 -4.94 11.25 16.31
C ILE A 72 -4.14 10.08 15.75
N TYR A 73 -4.12 8.97 16.50
CA TYR A 73 -3.57 7.71 16.05
C TYR A 73 -4.74 6.81 15.61
N TYR A 74 -4.62 6.21 14.43
CA TYR A 74 -5.59 5.23 13.94
C TYR A 74 -4.90 3.87 13.85
N SER A 75 -5.58 2.83 14.32
CA SER A 75 -5.17 1.43 14.13
C SER A 75 -6.12 0.75 13.15
N LEU A 76 -5.59 -0.14 12.33
CA LEU A 76 -6.40 -0.95 11.43
C LEU A 76 -7.18 -2.00 12.24
N PRO A 77 -8.48 -2.22 11.96
CA PRO A 77 -9.23 -3.30 12.59
C PRO A 77 -8.68 -4.66 12.13
N HIS A 78 -8.44 -5.57 13.09
CA HIS A 78 -8.07 -6.97 12.86
C HIS A 78 -9.23 -7.80 12.32
#